data_AF-U6RLS0-F1
#
_entry.id   AF-U6RLS0-F1
#
_cell.length_a   1.000
_cell.length_b   1.000
_cell.length_c   1.000
_cell.angle_alpha   90.00
_cell.angle_beta   90.00
_cell.angle_gamma   90.00
#
_symmetry.space_group_name_H-M   'P 1'
#
loop_
_entity.id
_entity.type
_entity.pdbx_description
1 polymer ?
#
loop_
_entity_poly.entity_id
_entity_poly.type
_entity_poly.pdbx_seq_one_letter_code
_entity_poly.pdbx_strand_id
1 'polypeptide(L)'
;MGYNLILLPGKEEIPFICLKESIYQNENCYLIQGRFAFLKETFEIAEQYILSSSDHIPVWIDEIGKLELKGKGYDKLLRRLLKSDREITITVRDSLLVDILNQYKIKEYRLLGI
;
A
#
# COMPACT_ATOMS: atom_id res chain seq x y z
N MET A 1 10.57 16.00 -9.21
CA MET A 1 11.08 14.61 -9.18
C MET A 1 10.04 13.74 -8.50
N GLY A 2 9.88 12.50 -8.97
CA GLY A 2 8.83 11.58 -8.54
C GLY A 2 9.28 10.13 -8.69
N TYR A 3 8.39 9.18 -8.39
CA TYR A 3 8.64 7.75 -8.50
C TYR A 3 7.52 7.09 -9.30
N ASN A 4 7.90 6.16 -10.17
CA ASN A 4 6.97 5.28 -10.86
C ASN A 4 6.74 4.02 -10.01
N LEU A 5 5.53 3.47 -10.09
CA LEU A 5 5.28 2.07 -9.77
C LEU A 5 5.94 1.21 -10.86
N ILE A 6 6.63 0.14 -10.47
CA ILE A 6 7.25 -0.80 -11.39
C ILE A 6 6.65 -2.19 -11.16
N LEU A 7 6.02 -2.76 -12.18
CA LEU A 7 5.47 -4.12 -12.12
C LEU A 7 6.51 -5.13 -12.64
N LEU A 8 6.86 -6.13 -11.83
CA LEU A 8 7.84 -7.16 -12.18
C LEU A 8 7.18 -8.49 -12.51
N PRO A 9 7.73 -9.32 -13.42
CA PRO A 9 9.04 -9.13 -14.08
C PRO A 9 8.98 -8.28 -15.35
N GLY A 10 7.78 -7.85 -15.79
CA GLY A 10 7.59 -7.11 -17.05
C GLY A 10 8.31 -5.75 -17.10
N LYS A 11 8.65 -5.18 -15.95
CA LYS A 11 9.23 -3.84 -15.77
C LYS A 11 8.37 -2.73 -16.39
N GLU A 12 7.05 -2.92 -16.35
CA GLU A 12 6.11 -1.87 -16.74
C GLU A 12 6.18 -0.74 -15.70
N GLU A 13 6.42 0.47 -16.18
CA GLU A 13 6.51 1.67 -15.35
C GLU A 13 5.23 2.51 -15.45
N ILE A 14 4.65 2.81 -14.30
CA ILE A 14 3.39 3.55 -14.20
C ILE A 14 3.62 4.77 -13.30
N PRO A 15 3.28 6.00 -13.73
CA PRO A 15 3.38 7.17 -12.86
C PRO A 15 2.66 6.94 -11.54
N PHE A 16 3.32 7.23 -10.41
CA PHE A 16 2.72 6.98 -9.10
C PHE A 16 2.85 8.17 -8.16
N ILE A 17 4.09 8.55 -7.83
CA ILE A 17 4.37 9.52 -6.78
C ILE A 17 5.01 10.76 -7.39
N CYS A 18 4.50 11.94 -7.07
CA CYS A 18 5.16 13.21 -7.37
C CYS A 18 5.22 14.09 -6.12
N LEU A 19 5.93 15.22 -6.23
CA LEU A 19 5.88 16.26 -5.20
C LEU A 19 4.53 16.97 -5.27
N LYS A 20 3.94 17.25 -4.11
CA LYS A 20 2.65 17.92 -3.99
C LYS A 20 2.63 19.25 -4.74
N GLU A 21 3.74 19.99 -4.67
CA GLU A 21 3.90 21.31 -5.29
C GLU A 21 3.94 21.25 -6.83
N SER A 22 4.15 20.05 -7.39
CA SER A 22 4.13 19.80 -8.83
C SER A 22 2.71 19.50 -9.36
N ILE A 23 1.69 19.44 -8.50
CA ILE A 23 0.30 19.29 -8.94
C ILE A 23 -0.24 20.67 -9.32
N TYR A 24 -0.51 20.85 -10.62
CA TYR A 24 -1.10 22.09 -11.14
C TYR A 24 -2.57 21.91 -11.55
N GLN A 25 -3.02 20.66 -11.75
CA GLN A 25 -4.38 20.29 -12.17
C GLN A 25 -4.76 18.92 -11.60
N ASN A 26 -6.06 18.63 -11.53
CA ASN A 26 -6.60 17.32 -11.12
C ASN A 26 -6.17 16.86 -9.71
N GLU A 27 -6.13 17.77 -8.73
CA GLU A 27 -5.77 17.46 -7.34
C GLU A 27 -6.60 16.30 -6.75
N ASN A 28 -7.86 16.17 -7.15
CA ASN A 28 -8.75 15.10 -6.72
C ASN A 28 -8.30 13.71 -7.15
N CYS A 29 -7.42 13.58 -8.14
CA CYS A 29 -6.82 12.31 -8.55
C CYS A 29 -5.72 11.83 -7.59
N TYR A 30 -5.29 12.67 -6.63
CA TYR A 30 -4.17 12.37 -5.76
C TYR A 30 -4.59 12.15 -4.30
N LEU A 31 -3.84 11.28 -3.62
CA LEU A 31 -3.76 11.21 -2.15
C LEU A 31 -2.52 11.97 -1.70
N ILE A 32 -2.65 12.85 -0.72
CA ILE A 32 -1.54 13.66 -0.23
C ILE A 32 -1.06 13.14 1.12
N GLN A 33 0.24 12.90 1.24
CA GLN A 33 0.91 12.59 2.51
C GLN A 33 2.27 13.30 2.59
N GLY A 34 2.39 14.22 3.55
CA GLY A 34 3.56 15.08 3.66
C GLY A 34 3.77 15.88 2.37
N ARG A 35 5.00 15.83 1.84
CA ARG A 35 5.37 16.49 0.57
C ARG A 35 5.00 15.70 -0.68
N PHE A 36 4.48 14.49 -0.53
CA PHE A 36 4.22 13.60 -1.66
C PHE A 36 2.74 13.55 -2.00
N ALA A 37 2.49 13.41 -3.30
CA ALA A 37 1.19 13.18 -3.89
C ALA A 37 1.21 11.86 -4.66
N PHE A 38 0.23 11.02 -4.40
CA PHE A 38 0.13 9.66 -4.92
C PHE A 38 -1.09 9.55 -5.83
N LEU A 39 -0.90 9.11 -7.07
CA LEU A 39 -2.00 8.86 -7.99
C LEU A 39 -2.90 7.73 -7.47
N LYS A 40 -4.20 8.04 -7.31
CA LYS A 40 -5.19 7.09 -6.79
C LYS A 40 -5.35 5.87 -7.68
N GLU A 41 -5.43 6.08 -8.99
CA GLU A 41 -5.59 5.01 -9.97
C GLU A 41 -4.42 4.00 -9.92
N THR A 42 -3.20 4.49 -9.70
CA THR A 42 -2.02 3.64 -9.63
C THR A 42 -2.03 2.69 -8.42
N PHE A 43 -2.69 3.07 -7.31
CA PHE A 43 -2.97 2.11 -6.24
C PHE A 43 -3.83 0.97 -6.77
N GLU A 44 -4.94 1.26 -7.44
CA GLU A 44 -5.87 0.26 -7.96
C GLU A 44 -5.19 -0.72 -8.92
N ILE A 45 -4.29 -0.22 -9.78
CA ILE A 45 -3.49 -1.06 -10.67
C ILE A 45 -2.62 -2.03 -9.86
N ALA A 46 -1.88 -1.53 -8.85
CA ALA A 46 -1.08 -2.38 -7.98
C ALA A 46 -1.93 -3.39 -7.19
N GLU A 47 -3.12 -3.00 -6.71
CA GLU A 47 -4.02 -3.92 -6.00
C GLU A 47 -4.44 -5.07 -6.91
N GLN A 48 -4.89 -4.77 -8.14
CA GLN A 48 -5.32 -5.79 -9.08
C GLN A 48 -4.17 -6.70 -9.50
N TYR A 49 -2.98 -6.13 -9.68
CA TYR A 49 -1.78 -6.90 -9.99
C TYR A 49 -1.51 -7.98 -8.94
N ILE A 50 -1.49 -7.59 -7.65
CA ILE A 50 -1.27 -8.54 -6.55
C ILE A 50 -2.42 -9.54 -6.42
N LEU A 51 -3.67 -9.09 -6.51
CA LEU A 51 -4.84 -9.96 -6.37
C LEU A 51 -5.05 -10.92 -7.54
N SER A 52 -4.50 -10.63 -8.72
CA SER A 52 -4.52 -11.53 -9.88
C SER A 52 -3.46 -12.62 -9.83
N SER A 53 -2.47 -12.49 -8.94
CA SER A 53 -1.44 -13.51 -8.73
C SER A 53 -1.97 -14.69 -7.92
N SER A 54 -1.35 -15.86 -8.08
CA SER A 54 -1.73 -17.08 -7.37
C SER A 54 -1.67 -16.89 -5.85
N ASP A 55 -2.67 -17.44 -5.14
CA ASP A 55 -2.74 -17.37 -3.67
C ASP A 55 -1.56 -18.04 -2.95
N HIS A 56 -0.81 -18.93 -3.62
CA HIS A 56 0.39 -19.53 -3.04
C HIS A 56 1.60 -18.58 -3.00
N ILE A 57 1.53 -17.44 -3.68
CA ILE A 57 2.61 -16.46 -3.69
C ILE A 57 2.45 -15.57 -2.44
N PRO A 58 3.46 -15.49 -1.55
CA PRO A 58 3.40 -14.63 -0.37
C PRO A 58 3.42 -13.16 -0.77
N VAL A 59 2.78 -12.31 0.05
CA VAL A 59 2.70 -10.87 -0.19
C VAL A 59 3.49 -10.09 0.85
N TRP A 60 4.35 -9.20 0.38
CA TRP A 60 5.18 -8.34 1.21
C TRP A 60 4.81 -6.89 0.94
N ILE A 61 4.50 -6.12 1.99
CA ILE A 61 4.15 -4.70 1.89
C ILE A 61 5.08 -3.89 2.78
N ASP A 62 5.85 -3.00 2.16
CA ASP A 62 6.69 -2.01 2.83
C ASP A 62 6.14 -0.62 2.51
N GLU A 63 5.38 0.11 3.33
CA GLU A 63 5.00 0.09 4.75
C GLU A 63 3.45 0.22 4.81
N ILE A 64 2.79 -0.30 5.84
CA ILE A 64 1.38 0.01 6.14
C ILE A 64 1.34 1.10 7.23
N GLY A 65 0.62 2.20 6.97
CA GLY A 65 0.68 3.34 7.88
C GLY A 65 -0.54 4.25 7.89
N LYS A 66 -0.28 5.56 7.92
CA LYS A 66 -1.31 6.58 8.19
C LYS A 66 -2.36 6.72 7.09
N LEU A 67 -2.06 6.36 5.85
CA LEU A 67 -3.06 6.36 4.78
C LEU A 67 -4.04 5.21 4.98
N GLU A 68 -3.53 4.03 5.24
CA GLU A 68 -4.28 2.80 5.42
C GLU A 68 -5.20 2.90 6.65
N LEU A 69 -4.71 3.47 7.76
CA LEU A 69 -5.53 3.80 8.93
C LEU A 69 -6.71 4.74 8.61
N LYS A 70 -6.60 5.55 7.56
CA LYS A 70 -7.66 6.47 7.09
C LYS A 70 -8.53 5.87 5.98
N GLY A 71 -8.40 4.58 5.69
CA GLY A 71 -9.14 3.92 4.59
C GLY A 71 -8.66 4.33 3.19
N LYS A 72 -7.38 4.71 3.06
CA LYS A 72 -6.74 5.18 1.83
C LYS A 72 -5.53 4.30 1.49
N GLY A 73 -4.88 4.58 0.36
CA GLY A 73 -3.70 3.84 -0.06
C GLY A 73 -4.03 2.36 -0.26
N TYR A 74 -3.27 1.47 0.38
CA TYR A 74 -3.45 0.03 0.29
C TYR A 74 -4.44 -0.57 1.32
N ASP A 75 -5.31 0.23 1.95
CA ASP A 75 -6.30 -0.27 2.92
C ASP A 75 -7.16 -1.39 2.34
N LYS A 76 -7.66 -1.20 1.12
CA LYS A 76 -8.54 -2.16 0.44
C LYS A 76 -7.80 -3.44 0.08
N LEU A 77 -6.58 -3.35 -0.45
CA LEU A 77 -5.69 -4.50 -0.65
C LEU A 77 -5.47 -5.27 0.65
N LEU A 78 -5.04 -4.60 1.72
CA LEU A 78 -4.73 -5.26 3.00
C LEU A 78 -5.96 -5.98 3.58
N ARG A 79 -7.15 -5.36 3.54
CA ARG A 79 -8.39 -6.02 3.98
C ARG A 79 -8.75 -7.27 3.19
N ARG A 80 -8.41 -7.32 1.90
CA ARG A 80 -8.64 -8.49 1.05
C ARG A 80 -7.63 -9.59 1.36
N LEU A 81 -6.36 -9.22 1.47
CA LEU A 81 -5.29 -10.15 1.82
C LEU A 81 -5.54 -10.79 3.20
N LEU A 82 -5.90 -10.02 4.22
CA LEU A 82 -6.19 -10.56 5.57
C LEU A 82 -7.40 -11.52 5.64
N LYS A 83 -8.21 -11.60 4.57
CA LYS A 83 -9.32 -12.56 4.45
C LYS A 83 -8.98 -13.75 3.56
N SER A 84 -7.78 -13.77 2.98
CA SER A 84 -7.27 -14.85 2.14
C SER A 84 -6.37 -15.78 2.96
N ASP A 85 -6.07 -16.95 2.43
CA ASP A 85 -5.13 -17.91 3.03
C ASP A 85 -3.66 -17.60 2.66
N ARG A 86 -3.38 -16.40 2.13
CA ARG A 86 -2.04 -16.00 1.71
C ARG A 86 -1.16 -15.67 2.91
N GLU A 87 0.11 -16.04 2.82
CA GLU A 87 1.12 -15.54 3.76
C GLU A 87 1.39 -14.05 3.47
N ILE A 88 1.29 -13.21 4.51
CA ILE A 88 1.41 -11.76 4.40
C ILE A 88 2.45 -11.28 5.40
N THR A 89 3.43 -10.53 4.91
CA THR A 89 4.37 -9.78 5.74
C THR A 89 4.21 -8.29 5.47
N ILE A 90 4.02 -7.50 6.53
CA ILE A 90 3.92 -6.04 6.44
C ILE A 90 4.96 -5.39 7.34
N THR A 91 5.52 -4.27 6.91
CA THR A 91 6.27 -3.38 7.80
C THR A 91 5.34 -2.29 8.34
N VAL A 92 5.44 -2.00 9.62
CA VAL A 92 4.66 -0.96 10.31
C VAL A 92 5.61 -0.25 11.26
N ARG A 93 5.52 1.08 11.35
CA ARG A 93 6.26 1.83 12.38
C ARG A 93 5.76 1.44 13.76
N ASP A 94 6.67 1.28 14.73
CA ASP A 94 6.31 0.95 16.12
C ASP A 94 5.20 1.83 16.70
N SER A 95 5.26 3.14 16.40
CA SER A 95 4.28 4.13 16.85
C SER A 95 2.86 3.91 16.30
N LEU A 96 2.69 3.12 15.24
CA LEU A 96 1.41 2.82 14.59
C LEU A 96 0.99 1.36 14.78
N LEU A 97 1.84 0.51 15.36
CA LEU A 97 1.60 -0.93 15.45
C LEU A 97 0.25 -1.25 16.12
N VAL A 98 0.01 -0.68 17.30
CA VAL A 98 -1.22 -0.91 18.06
C VAL A 98 -2.46 -0.46 17.27
N ASP A 99 -2.40 0.69 16.60
CA ASP A 99 -3.51 1.21 15.80
C ASP A 99 -3.82 0.31 14.61
N ILE A 100 -2.79 -0.19 13.91
CA ILE A 100 -2.93 -1.12 12.79
C ILE A 100 -3.54 -2.45 13.26
N LEU A 101 -3.00 -3.06 14.31
CA LEU A 101 -3.52 -4.32 14.85
C LEU A 101 -5.01 -4.21 15.21
N ASN A 102 -5.40 -3.08 15.83
CA ASN A 102 -6.79 -2.81 16.19
C ASN A 102 -7.68 -2.57 14.95
N GLN A 103 -7.26 -1.71 14.03
CA GLN A 103 -8.03 -1.34 12.83
C GLN A 103 -8.33 -2.54 11.93
N TYR A 104 -7.37 -3.44 11.79
CA TYR A 104 -7.48 -4.64 10.95
C TYR A 104 -7.87 -5.90 11.72
N LYS A 105 -8.03 -5.80 13.06
CA LYS A 105 -8.38 -6.92 13.95
C LYS A 105 -7.41 -8.10 13.84
N ILE A 106 -6.12 -7.80 13.66
CA ILE A 106 -5.05 -8.81 13.57
C ILE A 106 -4.75 -9.31 14.99
N LYS A 107 -5.09 -10.56 15.25
CA LYS A 107 -4.89 -11.20 16.56
C LYS A 107 -3.70 -12.16 16.57
N GLU A 108 -3.46 -12.80 15.45
CA GLU A 108 -2.39 -13.78 15.27
C GLU A 108 -1.34 -13.17 14.34
N TYR A 109 -0.17 -12.89 14.90
CA TYR A 109 0.95 -12.34 14.16
C TYR A 109 2.25 -12.76 14.83
N ARG A 110 3.34 -12.76 14.06
CA ARG A 110 4.70 -12.89 14.56
C ARG A 110 5.41 -11.58 14.30
N LEU A 111 5.96 -10.97 15.35
CA LEU A 111 6.89 -9.85 15.18
C LEU A 111 8.22 -10.39 14.70
N LEU A 112 8.69 -9.88 13.57
CA LEU A 112 10.03 -10.09 13.08
C LEU A 112 10.85 -8.88 13.56
N GLY A 113 11.72 -9.10 14.54
CA GLY A 113 12.62 -8.05 15.02
C GLY A 113 13.61 -7.62 13.93
N ILE A 114 14.14 -6.41 14.07
CA ILE A 114 15.27 -5.89 13.28
C ILE A 114 16.51 -5.92 14.17
#